data_AF-A0A971XEG7-F1
#
_entry.id   AF-A0A971XEG7-F1
#
_cell.length_a   1.000
_cell.length_b   1.000
_cell.length_c   1.000
_cell.angle_alpha   90.00
_cell.angle_beta   90.00
_cell.angle_gamma   90.00
#
_symmetry.space_group_name_H-M   'P 1'
#
loop_
_entity.id
_entity.type
_entity.pdbx_description
1 polymer ?
#
loop_
_entity_poly.entity_id
_entity_poly.type
_entity_poly.pdbx_seq_one_letter_code
_entity_poly.pdbx_strand_id
1 'polypeptide(L)'
;MMLNKEAINITNEYLGMVYGLDNFKAHENLWKAFETAKSEKLAELFGDKLIIEKEVVIKKDLRDIRRELEEEVNITAKILKALDPEWKEIADDYYPSWTRIGADAEKIRISETWETLRYAFRADALSQGEIQRDYIAYHPTTGKKIKIQKGSKPMRVLKNFISDAKALDEIQTAYSRVMNTKTIKGVLCLSIHPLDYLTVSVNKSNWSSCYNTLDEGAWCASTLSLISSPNTMVAYLKADKDADYNGIEWNNKRWRMYVSLNHNNELIHCGRQYPYSSDALLAETAIMAGELTGRKYGNEEYESGRVVIETPDNMYNDASFSGDLTTFITKDWVHEYEDIQISNIGSICPICGDYYNDTEFSITCNDCCRGEKCEDCGCAINGDNSYWIESLSIRVCECCIDDNYSWCERCDEYHPNDNMEKVFTEARPDAGEERWFGTVPNYYEEWFCEGCVDSMIDSGTHIACKGCCMVAPVDSIDEEGRCINCQ
;
A
#
# COMPACT_ATOMS: atom_id res chain seq x y z
N MET A 1 34.90 3.84 4.59
CA MET A 1 34.40 2.46 4.67
C MET A 1 34.51 1.84 3.27
N MET A 2 35.37 0.83 3.09
CA MET A 2 35.34 0.03 1.84
C MET A 2 34.31 -1.07 2.01
N LEU A 3 33.49 -1.33 0.99
CA LEU A 3 32.60 -2.48 1.06
C LEU A 3 33.45 -3.74 1.13
N ASN A 4 33.24 -4.58 2.14
CA ASN A 4 34.01 -5.81 2.23
C ASN A 4 33.57 -6.79 1.11
N LYS A 5 34.47 -7.72 0.75
CA LYS A 5 34.21 -8.68 -0.33
C LYS A 5 33.00 -9.58 -0.05
N GLU A 6 32.72 -9.85 1.22
CA GLU A 6 31.60 -10.68 1.64
C GLU A 6 30.26 -10.02 1.29
N ALA A 7 30.09 -8.74 1.63
CA ALA A 7 28.92 -7.94 1.30
C ALA A 7 28.71 -7.83 -0.21
N ILE A 8 29.78 -7.64 -0.99
CA ILE A 8 29.71 -7.63 -2.47
C ILE A 8 29.24 -9.01 -2.98
N ASN A 9 29.84 -10.09 -2.50
CA ASN A 9 29.56 -11.44 -2.99
C ASN A 9 28.11 -11.84 -2.72
N ILE A 10 27.62 -11.70 -1.48
CA ILE A 10 26.25 -12.08 -1.15
C ILE A 10 25.21 -11.23 -1.88
N THR A 11 25.51 -9.94 -2.11
CA THR A 11 24.62 -9.06 -2.88
C THR A 11 24.62 -9.43 -4.36
N ASN A 12 25.77 -9.82 -4.93
CA ASN A 12 25.85 -10.34 -6.30
C ASN A 12 25.10 -11.65 -6.47
N GLU A 13 25.19 -12.57 -5.50
CA GLU A 13 24.41 -13.82 -5.49
C GLU A 13 22.91 -13.51 -5.51
N TYR A 14 22.46 -12.56 -4.69
CA TYR A 14 21.05 -12.15 -4.66
C TYR A 14 20.61 -11.53 -5.99
N LEU A 15 21.38 -10.60 -6.54
CA LEU A 15 21.07 -10.00 -7.84
C LEU A 15 21.05 -11.07 -8.94
N GLY A 16 22.00 -12.01 -8.94
CA GLY A 16 22.02 -13.15 -9.85
C GLY A 16 20.74 -13.98 -9.77
N MET A 17 20.27 -14.26 -8.55
CA MET A 17 18.98 -14.93 -8.34
C MET A 17 17.81 -14.12 -8.92
N VAL A 18 17.73 -12.82 -8.64
CA VAL A 18 16.65 -11.95 -9.18
C VAL A 18 16.63 -11.97 -10.71
N TYR A 19 17.81 -11.99 -11.35
CA TYR A 19 17.93 -12.00 -12.81
C TYR A 19 17.89 -13.38 -13.46
N GLY A 20 17.88 -14.47 -12.69
CA GLY A 20 18.06 -15.82 -13.22
C GLY A 20 19.43 -16.02 -13.89
N LEU A 21 20.48 -15.42 -13.33
CA LEU A 21 21.86 -15.44 -13.85
C LEU A 21 22.82 -16.11 -12.86
N ASP A 22 23.40 -17.23 -13.28
CA ASP A 22 24.46 -17.91 -12.53
C ASP A 22 25.76 -17.09 -12.52
N ASN A 23 26.45 -17.07 -11.37
CA ASN A 23 27.73 -16.36 -11.19
C ASN A 23 27.68 -14.87 -11.57
N PHE A 24 26.52 -14.24 -11.38
CA PHE A 24 26.32 -12.83 -11.67
C PHE A 24 27.32 -11.95 -10.92
N LYS A 25 27.79 -10.88 -11.59
CA LYS A 25 28.59 -9.83 -11.00
C LYS A 25 28.01 -8.50 -11.43
N ALA A 26 27.53 -7.73 -10.47
CA ALA A 26 27.07 -6.38 -10.75
C ALA A 26 28.21 -5.52 -11.31
N HIS A 27 27.86 -4.60 -12.19
CA HIS A 27 28.77 -3.65 -12.78
C HIS A 27 29.48 -2.82 -11.71
N GLU A 28 30.76 -2.51 -11.92
CA GLU A 28 31.57 -1.80 -10.93
C GLU A 28 31.01 -0.41 -10.56
N ASN A 29 30.25 0.21 -11.46
CA ASN A 29 29.60 1.50 -11.20
C ASN A 29 28.62 1.45 -10.03
N LEU A 30 27.92 0.34 -9.83
CA LEU A 30 27.01 0.19 -8.68
C LEU A 30 27.77 0.30 -7.36
N TRP A 31 28.90 -0.41 -7.26
CA TRP A 31 29.73 -0.41 -6.05
C TRP A 31 30.46 0.91 -5.85
N LYS A 32 30.98 1.51 -6.92
CA LYS A 32 31.58 2.86 -6.87
C LYS A 32 30.57 3.89 -6.38
N ALA A 33 29.33 3.83 -6.86
CA ALA A 33 28.28 4.74 -6.43
C ALA A 33 27.90 4.52 -4.96
N PHE A 34 27.75 3.26 -4.52
CA PHE A 34 27.55 2.97 -3.10
C PHE A 34 28.67 3.56 -2.25
N GLU A 35 29.93 3.24 -2.57
CA GLU A 35 31.07 3.68 -1.76
C GLU A 35 31.17 5.20 -1.74
N THR A 36 30.98 5.85 -2.88
CA THR A 36 30.98 7.32 -2.99
C THR A 36 29.88 7.92 -2.12
N ALA A 37 28.63 7.49 -2.31
CA ALA A 37 27.49 8.03 -1.59
C ALA A 37 27.60 7.81 -0.07
N LYS A 38 27.85 6.57 0.38
CA LYS A 38 27.93 6.29 1.82
C LYS A 38 29.15 6.97 2.45
N SER A 39 30.26 7.13 1.72
CA SER A 39 31.46 7.81 2.24
C SER A 39 31.23 9.27 2.60
N GLU A 40 30.26 9.92 1.97
CA GLU A 40 29.93 11.32 2.24
C GLU A 40 29.46 11.53 3.68
N LYS A 41 28.83 10.51 4.29
CA LYS A 41 28.15 10.69 5.57
C LYS A 41 28.00 9.42 6.40
N LEU A 42 27.30 8.42 5.88
CA LEU A 42 26.93 7.24 6.67
C LEU A 42 28.13 6.38 7.07
N ALA A 43 29.20 6.38 6.28
CA ALA A 43 30.44 5.66 6.59
C ALA A 43 31.15 6.19 7.86
N GLU A 44 31.07 7.50 8.13
CA GLU A 44 31.63 8.07 9.36
C GLU A 44 30.82 7.60 10.58
N LEU A 45 29.49 7.63 10.46
CA LEU A 45 28.57 7.25 11.52
C LEU A 45 28.64 5.75 11.86
N PHE A 46 28.70 4.89 10.85
CA PHE A 46 28.71 3.44 11.03
C PHE A 46 30.11 2.85 11.29
N GLY A 47 31.18 3.59 10.99
CA GLY A 47 32.56 3.12 11.08
C GLY A 47 32.81 1.91 10.17
N ASP A 48 33.25 0.80 10.76
CA ASP A 48 33.53 -0.45 10.04
C ASP A 48 32.29 -1.38 9.93
N LYS A 49 31.15 -0.98 10.48
CA LYS A 49 29.92 -1.78 10.47
C LYS A 49 29.04 -1.39 9.29
N LEU A 50 28.19 -2.32 8.85
CA LEU A 50 27.09 -2.02 7.91
C LEU A 50 25.71 -2.07 8.59
N ILE A 51 25.65 -2.64 9.80
CA ILE A 51 24.42 -2.83 10.57
C ILE A 51 24.71 -2.50 12.04
N ILE A 52 23.86 -1.65 12.62
CA ILE A 52 23.83 -1.35 14.06
C ILE A 52 22.60 -2.04 14.64
N GLU A 53 22.79 -2.83 15.69
CA GLU A 53 21.74 -3.63 16.32
C GLU A 53 21.50 -3.19 17.76
N LYS A 54 20.23 -3.21 18.19
CA LYS A 54 19.81 -2.94 19.56
C LYS A 54 18.69 -3.89 19.96
N GLU A 55 18.86 -4.57 21.10
CA GLU A 55 17.77 -5.33 21.70
C GLU A 55 16.71 -4.37 22.25
N VAL A 56 15.45 -4.60 21.89
CA VAL A 56 14.33 -3.75 22.30
C VAL A 56 13.23 -4.58 22.94
N VAL A 57 12.66 -4.04 24.02
CA VAL A 57 11.45 -4.55 24.66
C VAL A 57 10.50 -3.38 24.82
N ILE A 58 9.59 -3.25 23.87
CA ILE A 58 8.66 -2.13 23.76
C ILE A 58 7.27 -2.63 24.16
N LYS A 59 6.62 -1.90 25.06
CA LYS A 59 5.23 -2.14 25.42
C LYS A 59 4.40 -0.99 24.87
N LYS A 60 3.43 -1.29 23.99
CA LYS A 60 2.50 -0.27 23.48
C LYS A 60 1.67 0.31 24.63
N ASP A 61 1.38 1.60 24.58
CA ASP A 61 0.44 2.23 25.50
C ASP A 61 -0.96 1.64 25.25
N LEU A 62 -1.76 1.51 26.32
CA LEU A 62 -3.13 0.99 26.19
C LEU A 62 -4.00 1.87 25.31
N ARG A 63 -3.69 3.17 25.20
CA ARG A 63 -4.36 4.13 24.32
C ARG A 63 -4.14 3.79 22.85
N ASP A 64 -2.91 3.43 22.46
CA ASP A 64 -2.57 3.08 21.08
C ASP A 64 -3.28 1.78 20.67
N ILE A 65 -3.24 0.77 21.55
CA ILE A 65 -3.94 -0.50 21.34
C ILE A 65 -5.45 -0.26 21.21
N ARG A 66 -6.02 0.63 22.04
CA ARG A 66 -7.43 1.01 21.94
C ARG A 66 -7.73 1.71 20.61
N ARG A 67 -6.88 2.62 20.15
CA ARG A 67 -7.02 3.34 18.88
C ARG A 67 -7.03 2.35 17.71
N GLU A 68 -6.05 1.44 17.64
CA GLU A 68 -5.99 0.39 16.60
C GLU A 68 -7.26 -0.48 16.58
N LEU A 69 -7.73 -0.89 17.77
CA LEU A 69 -8.94 -1.71 17.88
C LEU A 69 -10.20 -0.96 17.41
N GLU A 70 -10.32 0.34 17.71
CA GLU A 70 -11.52 1.13 17.42
C GLU A 70 -11.53 1.72 16.00
N GLU A 71 -10.40 2.30 15.56
CA GLU A 71 -10.32 3.09 14.32
C GLU A 71 -9.85 2.24 13.13
N GLU A 72 -8.81 1.42 13.31
CA GLU A 72 -8.24 0.64 12.20
C GLU A 72 -8.99 -0.68 11.98
N VAL A 73 -9.30 -1.38 13.07
CA VAL A 73 -9.97 -2.68 13.00
C VAL A 73 -11.49 -2.54 13.08
N ASN A 74 -11.97 -1.50 13.77
CA ASN A 74 -13.37 -1.30 14.14
C ASN A 74 -13.98 -2.54 14.81
N ILE A 75 -13.25 -3.08 15.79
CA ILE A 75 -13.55 -4.37 16.42
C ILE A 75 -14.92 -4.36 17.10
N THR A 76 -15.29 -3.25 17.73
CA THR A 76 -16.55 -3.09 18.45
C THR A 76 -17.73 -3.25 17.48
N ALA A 77 -17.71 -2.58 16.32
CA ALA A 77 -18.77 -2.70 15.33
C ALA A 77 -18.81 -4.09 14.69
N LYS A 78 -17.64 -4.70 14.41
CA LYS A 78 -17.57 -6.08 13.89
C LYS A 78 -18.24 -7.08 14.83
N ILE A 79 -17.97 -6.98 16.14
CA ILE A 79 -18.59 -7.83 17.16
C ILE A 79 -20.10 -7.62 17.17
N LEU A 80 -20.57 -6.37 17.28
CA LEU A 80 -22.02 -6.07 17.34
C LEU A 80 -22.77 -6.54 16.09
N LYS A 81 -22.16 -6.44 14.91
CA LYS A 81 -22.74 -6.92 13.65
C LYS A 81 -22.85 -8.45 13.61
N ALA A 82 -21.93 -9.17 14.24
CA ALA A 82 -21.84 -10.63 14.23
C ALA A 82 -22.64 -11.32 15.35
N LEU A 83 -23.19 -10.57 16.30
CA LEU A 83 -24.05 -11.14 17.36
C LEU A 83 -25.22 -11.92 16.77
N ASP A 84 -25.58 -13.05 17.39
CA ASP A 84 -26.80 -13.77 17.01
C ASP A 84 -28.03 -12.84 17.20
N PRO A 85 -29.10 -12.98 16.39
CA PRO A 85 -30.18 -12.00 16.33
C PRO A 85 -30.79 -11.62 17.69
N GLU A 86 -30.93 -12.60 18.57
CA GLU A 86 -31.47 -12.44 19.93
C GLU A 86 -30.58 -11.58 20.86
N TRP A 87 -29.26 -11.64 20.70
CA TRP A 87 -28.34 -10.77 21.46
C TRP A 87 -28.27 -9.38 20.85
N LYS A 88 -28.39 -9.29 19.53
CA LYS A 88 -28.35 -8.04 18.78
C LYS A 88 -29.52 -7.12 19.14
N GLU A 89 -30.72 -7.67 19.28
CA GLU A 89 -31.91 -6.93 19.73
C GLU A 89 -31.65 -6.24 21.08
N ILE A 90 -31.08 -6.96 22.04
CA ILE A 90 -30.71 -6.37 23.34
C ILE A 90 -29.62 -5.33 23.14
N ALA A 91 -28.56 -5.64 22.38
CA ALA A 91 -27.42 -4.75 22.22
C ALA A 91 -27.79 -3.40 21.58
N ASP A 92 -28.65 -3.39 20.56
CA ASP A 92 -29.01 -2.21 19.77
C ASP A 92 -29.91 -1.23 20.53
N ASP A 93 -30.65 -1.70 21.52
CA ASP A 93 -31.48 -0.86 22.39
C ASP A 93 -30.64 -0.17 23.49
N TYR A 94 -31.27 0.65 24.33
CA TYR A 94 -30.63 1.42 25.39
C TYR A 94 -31.25 1.12 26.77
N TYR A 95 -30.53 0.32 27.59
CA TYR A 95 -30.96 -0.09 28.93
C TYR A 95 -30.02 0.42 30.03
N PRO A 96 -30.07 1.72 30.38
CA PRO A 96 -29.14 2.29 31.35
C PRO A 96 -29.35 1.74 32.76
N SER A 97 -28.29 1.72 33.56
CA SER A 97 -28.24 1.05 34.88
C SER A 97 -29.27 1.53 35.91
N TRP A 98 -29.79 2.76 35.79
CA TRP A 98 -30.84 3.30 36.65
C TRP A 98 -32.24 2.73 36.37
N THR A 99 -32.43 2.03 35.25
CA THR A 99 -33.67 1.27 34.99
C THR A 99 -33.91 0.15 36.00
N ARG A 100 -32.92 -0.19 36.84
CA ARG A 100 -33.01 -1.21 37.89
C ARG A 100 -33.83 -0.79 39.10
N ILE A 101 -34.05 0.51 39.31
CA ILE A 101 -34.77 1.01 40.50
C ILE A 101 -36.28 0.75 40.32
N GLY A 102 -36.80 -0.22 41.07
CA GLY A 102 -38.22 -0.62 41.01
C GLY A 102 -38.58 -1.48 39.79
N ALA A 103 -37.59 -1.98 39.04
CA ALA A 103 -37.81 -2.88 37.92
C ALA A 103 -38.10 -4.32 38.35
N ASP A 104 -38.88 -5.01 37.52
CA ASP A 104 -39.06 -6.45 37.60
C ASP A 104 -37.75 -7.21 37.25
N ALA A 105 -37.75 -8.51 37.55
CA ALA A 105 -36.59 -9.36 37.35
C ALA A 105 -36.16 -9.51 35.88
N GLU A 106 -37.07 -9.30 34.93
CA GLU A 106 -36.79 -9.42 33.50
C GLU A 106 -36.02 -8.21 32.99
N LYS A 107 -36.47 -7.01 33.33
CA LYS A 107 -35.75 -5.76 33.02
C LYS A 107 -34.36 -5.71 33.63
N ILE A 108 -34.19 -6.25 34.84
CA ILE A 108 -32.86 -6.37 35.46
C ILE A 108 -31.95 -7.27 34.62
N ARG A 109 -32.43 -8.43 34.15
CA ARG A 109 -31.64 -9.36 33.31
C ARG A 109 -31.26 -8.75 31.97
N ILE A 110 -32.19 -8.02 31.33
CA ILE A 110 -31.94 -7.34 30.07
C ILE A 110 -30.87 -6.26 30.27
N SER A 111 -30.99 -5.44 31.33
CA SER A 111 -29.98 -4.43 31.67
C SER A 111 -28.60 -5.05 31.96
N GLU A 112 -28.50 -6.15 32.73
CA GLU A 112 -27.23 -6.85 32.98
C GLU A 112 -26.60 -7.40 31.68
N THR A 113 -27.43 -7.94 30.79
CA THR A 113 -27.01 -8.47 29.49
C THR A 113 -26.53 -7.36 28.57
N TRP A 114 -27.28 -6.26 28.46
CA TRP A 114 -26.90 -5.07 27.70
C TRP A 114 -25.56 -4.51 28.18
N GLU A 115 -25.38 -4.35 29.50
CA GLU A 115 -24.11 -3.88 30.05
C GLU A 115 -22.96 -4.82 29.70
N THR A 116 -23.18 -6.13 29.73
CA THR A 116 -22.16 -7.11 29.33
C THR A 116 -21.77 -6.92 27.88
N LEU A 117 -22.73 -6.89 26.95
CA LEU A 117 -22.46 -6.73 25.52
C LEU A 117 -21.79 -5.38 25.20
N ARG A 118 -22.19 -4.31 25.89
CA ARG A 118 -21.69 -2.95 25.64
C ARG A 118 -20.43 -2.58 26.41
N TYR A 119 -20.05 -3.26 27.49
CA TYR A 119 -18.86 -2.89 28.28
C TYR A 119 -17.78 -3.95 28.29
N ALA A 120 -18.09 -5.23 28.06
CA ALA A 120 -17.07 -6.29 28.07
C ALA A 120 -16.31 -6.38 26.73
N PHE A 121 -16.91 -5.90 25.64
CA PHE A 121 -16.43 -6.09 24.27
C PHE A 121 -16.19 -4.79 23.49
N ARG A 122 -16.10 -3.65 24.18
CA ARG A 122 -15.62 -2.40 23.57
C ARG A 122 -14.10 -2.36 23.50
N ALA A 123 -13.55 -1.57 22.57
CA ALA A 123 -12.10 -1.43 22.39
C ALA A 123 -11.36 -1.04 23.68
N ASP A 124 -11.96 -0.24 24.57
CA ASP A 124 -11.40 0.14 25.87
C ASP A 124 -11.17 -1.06 26.80
N ALA A 125 -12.13 -1.98 26.87
CA ALA A 125 -12.03 -3.20 27.64
C ALA A 125 -11.14 -4.25 26.95
N LEU A 126 -11.26 -4.35 25.62
CA LEU A 126 -10.55 -5.33 24.80
C LEU A 126 -9.04 -5.07 24.73
N SER A 127 -8.59 -3.81 24.75
CA SER A 127 -7.16 -3.43 24.73
C SER A 127 -6.36 -3.99 25.91
N GLN A 128 -7.04 -4.34 27.00
CA GLN A 128 -6.42 -4.93 28.18
C GLN A 128 -5.92 -6.36 27.93
N GLY A 129 -6.49 -7.09 26.96
CA GLY A 129 -6.14 -8.49 26.68
C GLY A 129 -6.90 -9.52 27.52
N GLU A 130 -7.58 -9.07 28.58
CA GLU A 130 -8.36 -9.91 29.49
C GLU A 130 -9.56 -9.15 30.04
N ILE A 131 -10.62 -9.88 30.41
CA ILE A 131 -11.81 -9.31 31.04
C ILE A 131 -11.45 -8.70 32.40
N GLN A 132 -11.75 -7.41 32.60
CA GLN A 132 -11.28 -6.65 33.76
C GLN A 132 -12.13 -6.79 35.03
N ARG A 133 -13.38 -7.24 34.90
CA ARG A 133 -14.32 -7.45 36.01
C ARG A 133 -15.29 -8.57 35.67
N ASP A 134 -16.00 -9.07 36.67
CA ASP A 134 -17.05 -10.06 36.43
C ASP A 134 -18.23 -9.43 35.70
N TYR A 135 -18.76 -10.14 34.70
CA TYR A 135 -19.96 -9.80 33.96
C TYR A 135 -20.96 -10.96 33.99
N ILE A 136 -22.23 -10.64 33.78
CA ILE A 136 -23.31 -11.60 33.74
C ILE A 136 -24.21 -11.25 32.55
N ALA A 137 -24.48 -12.24 31.71
CA ALA A 137 -25.50 -12.17 30.67
C ALA A 137 -26.55 -13.26 30.89
N TYR A 138 -27.77 -13.04 30.40
CA TYR A 138 -28.83 -14.04 30.37
C TYR A 138 -29.26 -14.25 28.94
N HIS A 139 -29.31 -15.51 28.53
CA HIS A 139 -29.80 -15.89 27.21
C HIS A 139 -31.24 -15.39 27.02
N PRO A 140 -31.54 -14.64 25.95
CA PRO A 140 -32.84 -13.97 25.80
C PRO A 140 -34.01 -14.96 25.78
N THR A 141 -33.85 -16.06 25.05
CA THR A 141 -34.90 -17.09 24.89
C THR A 141 -34.90 -18.15 26.00
N THR A 142 -33.74 -18.60 26.48
CA THR A 142 -33.66 -19.71 27.46
C THR A 142 -33.55 -19.26 28.91
N GLY A 143 -33.29 -17.97 29.16
CA GLY A 143 -33.03 -17.42 30.50
C GLY A 143 -31.74 -17.95 31.16
N LYS A 144 -30.93 -18.74 30.43
CA LYS A 144 -29.70 -19.35 30.93
C LYS A 144 -28.70 -18.25 31.30
N LYS A 145 -28.22 -18.29 32.55
CA LYS A 145 -27.20 -17.38 33.06
C LYS A 145 -25.81 -17.76 32.53
N ILE A 146 -25.13 -16.80 31.92
CA ILE A 146 -23.74 -16.87 31.46
C ILE A 146 -22.91 -16.01 32.40
N LYS A 147 -21.95 -16.64 33.10
CA LYS A 147 -21.00 -15.94 33.97
C LYS A 147 -19.70 -15.73 33.22
N ILE A 148 -19.23 -14.49 33.18
CA ILE A 148 -17.95 -14.13 32.56
C ILE A 148 -17.06 -13.61 33.69
N GLN A 149 -15.97 -14.32 33.95
CA GLN A 149 -15.10 -14.02 35.08
C GLN A 149 -13.97 -13.08 34.67
N LYS A 150 -13.56 -12.22 35.60
CA LYS A 150 -12.31 -11.45 35.50
C LYS A 150 -11.12 -12.37 35.15
N GLY A 151 -10.24 -11.90 34.28
CA GLY A 151 -9.08 -12.66 33.76
C GLY A 151 -9.41 -13.59 32.59
N SER A 152 -10.68 -13.72 32.20
CA SER A 152 -11.04 -14.50 31.01
C SER A 152 -10.51 -13.85 29.74
N LYS A 153 -10.11 -14.66 28.75
CA LYS A 153 -9.77 -14.17 27.40
C LYS A 153 -11.05 -13.72 26.68
N PRO A 154 -11.21 -12.45 26.25
CA PRO A 154 -12.46 -11.96 25.66
C PRO A 154 -12.92 -12.77 24.45
N MET A 155 -11.99 -13.13 23.57
CA MET A 155 -12.27 -13.94 22.37
C MET A 155 -12.83 -15.34 22.67
N ARG A 156 -12.46 -15.94 23.81
CA ARG A 156 -13.03 -17.25 24.23
C ARG A 156 -14.46 -17.11 24.76
N VAL A 157 -14.84 -15.93 25.19
CA VAL A 157 -16.16 -15.63 25.74
C VAL A 157 -17.15 -15.30 24.62
N LEU A 158 -16.69 -14.66 23.55
CA LEU A 158 -17.52 -14.26 22.39
C LEU A 158 -18.28 -15.41 21.73
N LYS A 159 -17.74 -16.64 21.75
CA LYS A 159 -18.43 -17.83 21.21
C LYS A 159 -19.79 -18.14 21.86
N ASN A 160 -20.10 -17.53 23.01
CA ASN A 160 -21.40 -17.68 23.65
C ASN A 160 -22.47 -16.75 23.07
N PHE A 161 -22.07 -15.79 22.22
CA PHE A 161 -22.92 -14.74 21.68
C PHE A 161 -22.94 -14.70 20.13
N ILE A 162 -22.02 -15.44 19.50
CA ILE A 162 -21.81 -15.51 18.06
C ILE A 162 -21.73 -16.99 17.69
N SER A 163 -22.73 -17.47 16.97
CA SER A 163 -22.81 -18.84 16.46
C SER A 163 -22.18 -19.02 15.07
N ASP A 164 -22.08 -17.94 14.29
CA ASP A 164 -21.38 -17.94 13.00
C ASP A 164 -19.87 -18.11 13.20
N ALA A 165 -19.38 -19.30 12.89
CA ALA A 165 -17.98 -19.67 13.04
C ALA A 165 -17.03 -18.85 12.16
N LYS A 166 -17.47 -18.44 10.95
CA LYS A 166 -16.64 -17.65 10.03
C LYS A 166 -16.50 -16.22 10.55
N ALA A 167 -17.61 -15.60 10.94
CA ALA A 167 -17.58 -14.25 11.53
C ALA A 167 -16.76 -14.21 12.82
N LEU A 168 -16.88 -15.24 13.66
CA LEU A 168 -16.09 -15.35 14.89
C LEU A 168 -14.59 -15.47 14.60
N ASP A 169 -14.19 -16.28 13.62
CA ASP A 169 -12.78 -16.46 13.23
C ASP A 169 -12.16 -15.16 12.68
N GLU A 170 -12.89 -14.43 11.83
CA GLU A 170 -12.46 -13.14 11.30
C GLU A 170 -12.22 -12.10 12.43
N ILE A 171 -13.14 -12.03 13.39
CA ILE A 171 -13.02 -11.16 14.58
C ILE A 171 -11.81 -11.57 15.43
N GLN A 172 -11.65 -12.86 15.69
CA GLN A 172 -10.55 -13.38 16.50
C GLN A 172 -9.18 -13.13 15.86
N THR A 173 -9.10 -13.28 14.55
CA THR A 173 -7.88 -13.02 13.77
C THR A 173 -7.53 -11.53 13.82
N ALA A 174 -8.51 -10.65 13.59
CA ALA A 174 -8.30 -9.21 13.65
C ALA A 174 -7.87 -8.72 15.05
N TYR A 175 -8.50 -9.23 16.11
CA TYR A 175 -8.12 -8.92 17.48
C TYR A 175 -6.71 -9.43 17.81
N SER A 176 -6.42 -10.68 17.43
CA SER A 176 -5.10 -11.29 17.65
C SER A 176 -3.99 -10.50 16.96
N ARG A 177 -4.23 -9.97 15.75
CA ARG A 177 -3.28 -9.13 15.02
C ARG A 177 -2.83 -7.92 15.86
N VAL A 178 -3.78 -7.18 16.43
CA VAL A 178 -3.48 -6.02 17.27
C VAL A 178 -2.78 -6.45 18.56
N MET A 179 -3.33 -7.44 19.26
CA MET A 179 -2.79 -7.87 20.56
C MET A 179 -1.40 -8.50 20.48
N ASN A 180 -1.04 -9.12 19.36
CA ASN A 180 0.30 -9.67 19.15
C ASN A 180 1.38 -8.58 19.06
N THR A 181 1.00 -7.32 18.81
CA THR A 181 1.90 -6.17 18.81
C THR A 181 1.90 -5.39 20.13
N LYS A 182 1.11 -5.82 21.14
CA LYS A 182 1.05 -5.19 22.48
C LYS A 182 2.42 -5.13 23.16
N THR A 183 3.24 -6.14 22.94
CA THR A 183 4.63 -6.16 23.38
C THR A 183 5.51 -6.58 22.22
N ILE A 184 6.34 -5.66 21.77
CA ILE A 184 7.32 -5.90 20.72
C ILE A 184 8.63 -6.25 21.41
N LYS A 185 9.17 -7.43 21.09
CA LYS A 185 10.48 -7.88 21.52
C LYS A 185 11.26 -8.28 20.29
N GLY A 186 12.53 -7.93 20.24
CA GLY A 186 13.42 -8.35 19.16
C GLY A 186 14.66 -7.47 19.07
N VAL A 187 15.33 -7.58 17.94
CA VAL A 187 16.50 -6.78 17.58
C VAL A 187 16.07 -5.75 16.56
N LEU A 188 16.13 -4.48 16.93
CA LEU A 188 15.94 -3.34 16.04
C LEU A 188 17.29 -3.01 15.40
N CYS A 189 17.29 -2.82 14.09
CA CYS A 189 18.49 -2.61 13.29
C CYS A 189 18.41 -1.27 12.57
N LEU A 190 19.54 -0.57 12.45
CA LEU A 190 19.79 0.44 11.41
C LEU A 190 20.83 -0.15 10.44
N SER A 191 20.51 -0.21 9.15
CA SER A 191 21.36 -0.86 8.15
C SER A 191 21.62 0.04 6.94
N ILE A 192 22.87 0.00 6.51
CA ILE A 192 23.34 0.52 5.21
C ILE A 192 23.88 -0.63 4.33
N HIS A 193 23.64 -1.88 4.71
CA HIS A 193 24.07 -3.03 3.93
C HIS A 193 23.33 -3.07 2.59
N PRO A 194 24.03 -3.20 1.44
CA PRO A 194 23.37 -3.14 0.13
C PRO A 194 22.29 -4.20 -0.06
N LEU A 195 22.52 -5.41 0.43
CA LEU A 195 21.50 -6.47 0.42
C LEU A 195 20.24 -6.11 1.25
N ASP A 196 20.33 -5.29 2.30
CA ASP A 196 19.14 -4.84 3.05
C ASP A 196 18.32 -3.79 2.31
N TYR A 197 18.93 -3.00 1.40
CA TYR A 197 18.16 -2.15 0.49
C TYR A 197 17.41 -3.00 -0.55
N LEU A 198 18.08 -3.99 -1.17
CA LEU A 198 17.46 -4.87 -2.17
C LEU A 198 16.38 -5.79 -1.59
N THR A 199 16.56 -6.22 -0.33
CA THR A 199 15.62 -7.08 0.41
C THR A 199 14.72 -6.30 1.36
N VAL A 200 14.59 -4.98 1.19
CA VAL A 200 13.82 -4.15 2.12
C VAL A 200 12.37 -4.62 2.27
N SER A 201 11.77 -5.08 1.16
CA SER A 201 10.40 -5.62 1.14
C SER A 201 10.34 -7.11 0.80
N VAL A 202 11.50 -7.78 0.74
CA VAL A 202 11.59 -9.22 0.52
C VAL A 202 11.81 -9.89 1.87
N ASN A 203 10.84 -10.70 2.30
CA ASN A 203 10.83 -11.30 3.64
C ASN A 203 9.98 -12.57 3.68
N LYS A 204 10.06 -13.33 4.78
CA LYS A 204 9.20 -14.48 5.08
C LYS A 204 8.26 -14.20 6.27
N SER A 205 7.96 -12.94 6.51
CA SER A 205 7.09 -12.45 7.59
C SER A 205 5.66 -12.13 7.11
N ASN A 206 5.29 -12.60 5.91
CA ASN A 206 3.95 -12.51 5.32
C ASN A 206 3.45 -11.06 5.11
N TRP A 207 4.32 -10.19 4.60
CA TRP A 207 3.95 -8.86 4.12
C TRP A 207 4.81 -8.48 2.91
N SER A 208 4.33 -7.55 2.09
CA SER A 208 5.03 -7.03 0.91
C SER A 208 4.78 -5.53 0.78
N SER A 209 5.51 -4.87 -0.11
CA SER A 209 5.27 -3.49 -0.54
C SER A 209 5.76 -3.31 -1.98
N CYS A 210 5.53 -2.14 -2.59
CA CYS A 210 5.95 -1.85 -3.96
C CYS A 210 7.46 -2.00 -4.24
N TYR A 211 8.31 -2.07 -3.21
CA TYR A 211 9.76 -2.24 -3.35
C TYR A 211 10.19 -3.72 -3.46
N ASN A 212 9.26 -4.67 -3.53
CA ASN A 212 9.60 -6.09 -3.58
C ASN A 212 10.33 -6.44 -4.89
N THR A 213 11.56 -6.93 -4.78
CA THR A 213 12.43 -7.26 -5.93
C THR A 213 12.23 -8.68 -6.47
N LEU A 214 11.42 -9.52 -5.82
CA LEU A 214 11.12 -10.90 -6.27
C LEU A 214 9.67 -11.14 -6.70
N ASP A 215 8.76 -10.23 -6.36
CA ASP A 215 7.32 -10.37 -6.58
C ASP A 215 6.77 -9.15 -7.34
N GLU A 216 7.45 -8.80 -8.44
CA GLU A 216 7.05 -7.76 -9.41
C GLU A 216 6.62 -6.41 -8.77
N GLY A 217 7.32 -6.00 -7.72
CA GLY A 217 7.02 -4.74 -7.04
C GLY A 217 7.12 -3.56 -8.00
N ALA A 218 6.03 -2.79 -8.09
CA ALA A 218 5.89 -1.66 -9.02
C ALA A 218 6.97 -0.59 -8.88
N TRP A 219 7.73 -0.58 -7.78
CA TRP A 219 8.80 0.38 -7.51
C TRP A 219 10.09 -0.31 -7.02
N CYS A 220 10.34 -1.53 -7.50
CA CYS A 220 11.52 -2.30 -7.10
C CYS A 220 12.84 -1.60 -7.48
N ALA A 221 12.87 -0.85 -8.58
CA ALA A 221 14.01 -0.05 -9.03
C ALA A 221 14.51 0.93 -7.95
N SER A 222 13.59 1.48 -7.16
CA SER A 222 13.91 2.44 -6.10
C SER A 222 14.85 1.88 -5.03
N THR A 223 14.93 0.54 -4.88
CA THR A 223 15.92 -0.11 -4.00
C THR A 223 17.36 0.17 -4.43
N LEU A 224 17.62 0.34 -5.73
CA LEU A 224 18.93 0.72 -6.27
C LEU A 224 19.24 2.19 -6.02
N SER A 225 18.24 3.07 -6.09
CA SER A 225 18.40 4.49 -5.74
C SER A 225 18.75 4.68 -4.26
N LEU A 226 18.34 3.75 -3.38
CA LEU A 226 18.74 3.75 -1.96
C LEU A 226 20.19 3.30 -1.73
N ILE A 227 20.71 2.40 -2.58
CA ILE A 227 22.13 2.00 -2.56
C ILE A 227 23.01 3.23 -2.83
N SER A 228 22.62 4.10 -3.76
CA SER A 228 23.32 5.35 -4.10
C SER A 228 22.94 6.55 -3.22
N SER A 229 22.06 6.40 -2.24
CA SER A 229 21.70 7.49 -1.32
C SER A 229 22.84 7.81 -0.34
N PRO A 230 23.22 9.08 -0.13
CA PRO A 230 24.31 9.41 0.81
C PRO A 230 23.89 9.35 2.28
N ASN A 231 22.60 9.49 2.58
CA ASN A 231 22.09 9.82 3.91
C ASN A 231 20.92 8.94 4.39
N THR A 232 20.46 7.99 3.57
CA THR A 232 19.32 7.12 3.90
C THR A 232 19.78 5.74 4.34
N MET A 233 19.20 5.23 5.42
CA MET A 233 19.39 3.89 5.96
C MET A 233 18.05 3.16 6.08
N VAL A 234 18.08 1.84 6.26
CA VAL A 234 16.89 1.02 6.54
C VAL A 234 16.85 0.73 8.04
N ALA A 235 15.78 1.15 8.71
CA ALA A 235 15.43 0.66 10.03
C ALA A 235 14.56 -0.59 9.89
N TYR A 236 14.86 -1.68 10.60
CA TYR A 236 14.00 -2.85 10.60
C TYR A 236 14.05 -3.64 11.91
N LEU A 237 12.93 -4.31 12.23
CA LEU A 237 12.86 -5.28 13.33
C LEU A 237 13.09 -6.68 12.77
N LYS A 238 14.12 -7.37 13.27
CA LYS A 238 14.43 -8.75 12.90
C LYS A 238 13.30 -9.71 13.27
N ALA A 239 13.05 -10.67 12.40
CA ALA A 239 12.34 -11.89 12.77
C ALA A 239 13.22 -12.79 13.65
N ASP A 240 12.59 -13.77 14.30
CA ASP A 240 13.30 -14.70 15.18
C ASP A 240 14.30 -15.60 14.42
N LYS A 241 14.14 -15.71 13.10
CA LYS A 241 14.99 -16.48 12.20
C LYS A 241 15.20 -15.71 10.91
N ASP A 242 16.38 -15.88 10.34
CA ASP A 242 16.69 -15.44 8.99
C ASP A 242 15.81 -16.16 7.97
N ALA A 243 15.71 -15.56 6.79
CA ALA A 243 14.93 -16.05 5.68
C ALA A 243 15.87 -16.63 4.62
N ASP A 244 15.45 -17.75 4.05
CA ASP A 244 16.10 -18.36 2.91
C ASP A 244 15.51 -17.79 1.61
N TYR A 245 16.35 -17.11 0.84
CA TYR A 245 16.07 -16.59 -0.49
C TYR A 245 16.83 -17.44 -1.52
N ASN A 246 16.33 -18.66 -1.78
CA ASN A 246 16.89 -19.66 -2.70
C ASN A 246 18.38 -19.98 -2.47
N GLY A 247 18.73 -20.31 -1.23
CA GLY A 247 20.09 -20.64 -0.81
C GLY A 247 20.84 -19.48 -0.16
N ILE A 248 20.26 -18.27 -0.18
CA ILE A 248 20.82 -17.08 0.49
C ILE A 248 20.09 -16.89 1.82
N GLU A 249 20.73 -17.28 2.91
CA GLU A 249 20.23 -17.01 4.27
C GLU A 249 20.54 -15.57 4.65
N TRP A 250 19.51 -14.75 4.84
CA TRP A 250 19.66 -13.32 5.14
C TRP A 250 18.57 -12.78 6.08
N ASN A 251 18.78 -11.56 6.59
CA ASN A 251 17.91 -10.88 7.55
C ASN A 251 16.43 -10.92 7.10
N ASN A 252 15.59 -11.59 7.88
CA ASN A 252 14.14 -11.58 7.72
C ASN A 252 13.53 -10.43 8.53
N LYS A 253 12.67 -9.63 7.89
CA LYS A 253 12.16 -8.36 8.45
C LYS A 253 10.69 -8.51 8.82
N ARG A 254 10.34 -8.24 10.08
CA ARG A 254 8.94 -8.21 10.57
C ARG A 254 8.31 -6.83 10.45
N TRP A 255 9.15 -5.81 10.46
CA TRP A 255 8.79 -4.41 10.33
C TRP A 255 9.97 -3.67 9.70
N ARG A 256 9.71 -2.65 8.88
CA ARG A 256 10.75 -1.77 8.33
C ARG A 256 10.28 -0.34 8.13
N MET A 257 11.26 0.55 7.97
CA MET A 257 11.10 1.96 7.65
C MET A 257 12.40 2.52 7.05
N TYR A 258 12.31 3.54 6.19
CA TYR A 258 13.48 4.31 5.77
C TYR A 258 13.75 5.46 6.74
N VAL A 259 15.03 5.72 7.00
CA VAL A 259 15.47 6.82 7.85
C VAL A 259 16.50 7.64 7.08
N SER A 260 16.20 8.91 6.83
CA SER A 260 17.08 9.82 6.09
C SER A 260 17.54 10.96 6.97
N LEU A 261 18.84 11.27 6.94
CA LEU A 261 19.44 12.36 7.72
C LEU A 261 19.64 13.60 6.85
N ASN A 262 19.25 14.79 7.32
CA ASN A 262 19.63 16.04 6.64
C ASN A 262 21.13 16.32 6.77
N HIS A 263 21.73 17.12 5.88
CA HIS A 263 23.19 17.27 5.74
C HIS A 263 23.97 17.45 7.06
N ASN A 264 23.44 18.22 8.03
CA ASN A 264 24.10 18.48 9.33
C ASN A 264 23.70 17.54 10.48
N ASN A 265 22.91 16.50 10.22
CA ASN A 265 22.35 15.58 11.22
C ASN A 265 21.42 16.26 12.24
N GLU A 266 20.85 17.41 11.93
CA GLU A 266 19.89 18.15 12.78
C GLU A 266 18.47 17.63 12.65
N LEU A 267 18.20 16.87 11.60
CA LEU A 267 16.89 16.37 11.26
C LEU A 267 16.98 14.92 10.79
N ILE A 268 16.06 14.10 11.28
CA ILE A 268 15.80 12.75 10.77
C ILE A 268 14.41 12.69 10.16
N HIS A 269 14.34 12.27 8.90
CA HIS A 269 13.09 11.96 8.24
C HIS A 269 12.85 10.46 8.33
N CYS A 270 11.69 10.08 8.85
CA CYS A 270 11.24 8.70 8.92
C CYS A 270 10.09 8.49 7.92
N GLY A 271 10.35 7.65 6.91
CA GLY A 271 9.38 7.32 5.88
C GLY A 271 8.28 6.37 6.38
N ARG A 272 7.44 5.92 5.47
CA ARG A 272 6.33 5.01 5.79
C ARG A 272 6.81 3.69 6.42
N GLN A 273 6.04 3.23 7.41
CA GLN A 273 6.27 1.99 8.14
C GLN A 273 5.51 0.83 7.50
N TYR A 274 6.15 -0.34 7.42
CA TYR A 274 5.53 -1.56 6.92
C TYR A 274 5.77 -2.73 7.88
N PRO A 275 4.81 -3.67 8.04
CA PRO A 275 3.46 -3.64 7.47
C PRO A 275 2.45 -2.84 8.30
N TYR A 276 2.88 -2.24 9.42
CA TYR A 276 2.04 -1.48 10.32
C TYR A 276 2.79 -0.27 10.88
N SER A 277 2.05 0.77 11.24
CA SER A 277 2.58 1.93 11.95
C SER A 277 2.78 1.61 13.43
N SER A 278 3.91 2.02 14.00
CA SER A 278 4.25 1.84 15.41
C SER A 278 5.05 3.03 15.92
N ASP A 279 4.35 3.94 16.59
CA ASP A 279 4.93 5.13 17.24
C ASP A 279 6.10 4.77 18.18
N ALA A 280 6.00 3.59 18.80
CA ALA A 280 7.02 3.12 19.73
C ALA A 280 8.30 2.59 19.03
N LEU A 281 8.18 1.90 17.87
CA LEU A 281 9.34 1.53 17.06
C LEU A 281 9.96 2.76 16.39
N LEU A 282 9.12 3.68 15.94
CA LEU A 282 9.54 4.97 15.40
C LEU A 282 10.36 5.77 16.43
N ALA A 283 9.86 5.91 17.66
CA ALA A 283 10.57 6.60 18.74
C ALA A 283 11.90 5.92 19.08
N GLU A 284 11.94 4.59 19.16
CA GLU A 284 13.18 3.86 19.43
C GLU A 284 14.18 3.99 18.27
N THR A 285 13.69 4.04 17.03
CA THR A 285 14.51 4.31 15.84
C THR A 285 15.13 5.71 15.90
N ALA A 286 14.35 6.72 16.29
CA ALA A 286 14.84 8.09 16.48
C ALA A 286 15.90 8.17 17.59
N ILE A 287 15.75 7.40 18.67
CA ILE A 287 16.74 7.28 19.74
C ILE A 287 18.02 6.64 19.20
N MET A 288 17.92 5.52 18.46
CA MET A 288 19.08 4.87 17.84
C MET A 288 19.81 5.79 16.86
N ALA A 289 19.07 6.56 16.05
CA ALA A 289 19.65 7.55 15.16
C ALA A 289 20.36 8.66 15.95
N GLY A 290 19.79 9.11 17.07
CA GLY A 290 20.43 10.07 17.98
C GLY A 290 21.71 9.56 18.63
N GLU A 291 21.70 8.30 19.09
CA GLU A 291 22.89 7.61 19.60
C GLU A 291 23.99 7.53 18.53
N LEU A 292 23.60 7.26 17.27
CA LEU A 292 24.51 7.17 16.13
C LEU A 292 25.12 8.52 15.75
N THR A 293 24.32 9.60 15.74
CA THR A 293 24.78 10.95 15.35
C THR A 293 25.34 11.77 16.51
N GLY A 294 25.24 11.26 17.75
CA GLY A 294 25.57 12.01 18.96
C GLY A 294 24.59 13.15 19.26
N ARG A 295 23.39 13.13 18.65
CA ARG A 295 22.37 14.18 18.80
C ARG A 295 21.13 13.65 19.53
N LYS A 296 20.26 14.57 19.95
CA LYS A 296 18.96 14.24 20.54
C LYS A 296 17.84 14.83 19.70
N TYR A 297 17.06 13.95 19.08
CA TYR A 297 15.90 14.33 18.28
C TYR A 297 14.64 14.38 19.14
N GLY A 298 13.81 15.39 18.93
CA GLY A 298 12.51 15.57 19.57
C GLY A 298 11.38 15.61 18.54
N ASN A 299 10.18 15.21 18.97
CA ASN A 299 8.94 15.31 18.20
C ASN A 299 8.21 16.64 18.49
N GLU A 300 8.96 17.70 18.81
CA GLU A 300 8.37 18.99 19.17
C GLU A 300 8.01 19.72 17.87
N GLU A 301 6.76 20.16 17.75
CA GLU A 301 6.30 21.09 16.71
C GLU A 301 7.01 22.43 16.95
N TYR A 302 8.18 22.61 16.34
CA TYR A 302 8.73 23.96 16.23
C TYR A 302 8.04 24.64 15.04
N GLU A 303 7.39 25.77 15.30
CA GLU A 303 6.69 26.61 14.30
C GLU A 303 7.60 27.10 13.15
N SER A 304 8.91 26.83 13.22
CA SER A 304 9.91 27.32 12.31
C SER A 304 10.46 26.21 11.43
N GLY A 305 9.86 26.03 10.25
CA GLY A 305 10.56 25.48 9.10
C GLY A 305 9.76 24.51 8.23
N ARG A 306 9.84 24.66 6.91
CA ARG A 306 9.27 23.70 5.95
C ARG A 306 10.33 22.68 5.57
N VAL A 307 10.04 21.40 5.80
CA VAL A 307 10.87 20.28 5.35
C VAL A 307 10.28 19.74 4.07
N VAL A 308 11.05 19.72 2.99
CA VAL A 308 10.65 19.11 1.73
C VAL A 308 11.47 17.86 1.53
N ILE A 309 10.78 16.77 1.20
CA ILE A 309 11.42 15.50 0.89
C ILE A 309 11.47 15.36 -0.61
N GLU A 310 12.68 15.29 -1.14
CA GLU A 310 12.94 15.14 -2.56
C GLU A 310 13.32 13.69 -2.87
N THR A 311 12.64 13.11 -3.85
CA THR A 311 12.94 11.80 -4.41
C THR A 311 13.16 11.96 -5.91
N PRO A 312 14.10 11.22 -6.53
CA PRO A 312 14.16 11.13 -7.98
C PRO A 312 12.83 10.63 -8.57
N ASP A 313 12.53 10.96 -9.82
CA ASP A 313 11.26 10.60 -10.48
C ASP A 313 10.97 9.08 -10.45
N ASN A 314 12.02 8.26 -10.49
CA ASN A 314 11.93 6.79 -10.48
C ASN A 314 11.97 6.16 -9.08
N MET A 315 11.95 7.01 -8.04
CA MET A 315 11.91 6.58 -6.67
C MET A 315 10.49 6.77 -6.14
N TYR A 316 9.90 5.68 -5.65
CA TYR A 316 8.60 5.77 -5.00
C TYR A 316 8.65 6.78 -3.86
N ASN A 317 7.82 7.80 -3.99
CA ASN A 317 7.71 8.84 -2.98
C ASN A 317 6.80 8.36 -1.84
N ASP A 318 7.36 7.49 -1.00
CA ASP A 318 6.79 7.08 0.29
C ASP A 318 6.70 8.27 1.29
N ALA A 319 7.07 9.49 0.87
CA ALA A 319 7.16 10.72 1.66
C ALA A 319 6.13 11.81 1.31
N SER A 320 5.21 11.59 0.35
CA SER A 320 4.20 12.61 -0.04
C SER A 320 2.74 12.15 0.08
N PHE A 321 2.49 10.84 0.21
CA PHE A 321 1.14 10.29 0.33
C PHE A 321 0.73 10.08 1.80
N SER A 322 -0.03 11.06 2.33
CA SER A 322 -0.92 10.98 3.50
C SER A 322 -0.41 10.31 4.81
N GLY A 323 -0.24 11.13 5.84
CA GLY A 323 -0.57 10.79 7.24
C GLY A 323 0.47 10.07 8.12
N ASP A 324 1.37 9.26 7.55
CA ASP A 324 2.29 8.39 8.32
C ASP A 324 3.75 8.89 8.40
N LEU A 325 3.98 10.14 7.99
CA LEU A 325 5.32 10.72 7.92
C LEU A 325 5.69 11.36 9.25
N THR A 326 6.89 11.09 9.73
CA THR A 326 7.37 11.75 10.94
C THR A 326 8.80 12.25 10.76
N THR A 327 8.94 13.56 10.92
CA THR A 327 10.22 14.23 10.94
C THR A 327 10.54 14.60 12.39
N PHE A 328 11.75 14.27 12.85
CA PHE A 328 12.24 14.70 14.15
C PHE A 328 13.41 15.64 13.97
N ILE A 329 13.47 16.66 14.81
CA ILE A 329 14.46 17.73 14.76
C ILE A 329 15.20 17.84 16.10
N THR A 330 16.42 18.36 16.06
CA THR A 330 17.15 18.73 17.27
C THR A 330 16.68 20.07 17.82
N LYS A 331 16.88 20.31 19.11
CA LYS A 331 16.41 21.54 19.78
C LYS A 331 17.08 22.83 19.27
N ASP A 332 18.25 22.69 18.66
CA ASP A 332 19.05 23.78 18.09
C ASP A 332 18.75 24.02 16.60
N TRP A 333 17.80 23.31 16.00
CA TRP A 333 17.39 23.55 14.62
C TRP A 333 16.63 24.88 14.50
N VAL A 334 17.15 25.78 13.67
CA VAL A 334 16.64 27.16 13.49
C VAL A 334 16.34 27.50 12.03
N HIS A 335 16.26 26.50 11.15
CA HIS A 335 16.13 26.72 9.71
C HIS A 335 14.67 26.95 9.31
N GLU A 336 14.43 27.95 8.46
CA GLU A 336 13.09 28.22 7.88
C GLU A 336 12.70 27.21 6.79
N TYR A 337 13.68 26.53 6.20
CA TYR A 337 13.49 25.61 5.09
C TYR A 337 14.65 24.61 5.03
N GLU A 338 14.35 23.34 4.79
CA GLU A 338 15.35 22.28 4.59
C GLU A 338 14.84 21.26 3.54
N ASP A 339 15.68 20.98 2.54
CA ASP A 339 15.46 19.89 1.59
C ASP A 339 16.21 18.64 2.05
N ILE A 340 15.50 17.51 2.09
CA ILE A 340 16.11 16.20 2.31
C ILE A 340 15.92 15.39 1.05
N GLN A 341 17.01 15.26 0.32
CA GLN A 341 17.10 14.31 -0.77
C GLN A 341 17.24 12.91 -0.19
N ILE A 342 16.23 12.05 -0.39
CA ILE A 342 16.33 10.64 -0.03
C ILE A 342 17.35 9.97 -0.94
N SER A 343 17.39 10.35 -2.22
CA SER A 343 18.47 10.03 -3.13
C SER A 343 18.69 11.18 -4.11
N ASN A 344 19.94 11.44 -4.48
CA ASN A 344 20.35 12.48 -5.43
C ASN A 344 20.73 11.90 -6.80
N ILE A 345 20.76 10.57 -6.90
CA ILE A 345 21.17 9.83 -8.07
C ILE A 345 20.06 8.81 -8.33
N GLY A 346 19.57 8.75 -9.58
CA GLY A 346 18.60 7.73 -9.99
C GLY A 346 19.11 6.30 -9.81
N SER A 347 18.44 5.33 -10.42
CA SER A 347 18.87 3.94 -10.29
C SER A 347 20.08 3.66 -11.19
N ILE A 348 21.01 2.83 -10.70
CA ILE A 348 22.16 2.36 -11.48
C ILE A 348 21.90 0.93 -11.90
N CYS A 349 21.91 0.67 -13.21
CA CYS A 349 21.69 -0.68 -13.71
C CYS A 349 22.82 -1.61 -13.23
N PRO A 350 22.50 -2.71 -12.52
CA PRO A 350 23.51 -3.65 -12.08
C PRO A 350 24.19 -4.40 -13.24
N ILE A 351 23.65 -4.36 -14.46
CA ILE A 351 24.19 -5.06 -15.64
C ILE A 351 25.17 -4.16 -16.43
N CYS A 352 24.70 -3.03 -16.96
CA CYS A 352 25.54 -2.13 -17.77
C CYS A 352 26.22 -1.02 -16.96
N GLY A 353 25.72 -0.73 -15.75
CA GLY A 353 26.25 0.36 -14.92
C GLY A 353 25.76 1.76 -15.31
N ASP A 354 24.83 1.86 -16.26
CA ASP A 354 24.24 3.13 -16.67
C ASP A 354 23.19 3.61 -15.66
N TYR A 355 23.04 4.93 -15.58
CA TYR A 355 21.96 5.57 -14.84
C TYR A 355 20.66 5.50 -15.64
N TYR A 356 19.57 5.21 -14.94
CA TYR A 356 18.23 5.20 -15.54
C TYR A 356 17.20 5.71 -14.53
N ASN A 357 16.14 6.33 -15.06
CA ASN A 357 15.04 6.92 -14.30
C ASN A 357 13.67 6.58 -14.90
N ASP A 358 13.61 5.62 -15.81
CA ASP A 358 12.46 5.35 -16.68
C ASP A 358 11.85 3.96 -16.44
N THR A 359 12.29 3.23 -15.41
CA THR A 359 11.72 1.92 -15.07
C THR A 359 11.34 1.85 -13.60
N GLU A 360 10.08 1.50 -13.35
CA GLU A 360 9.52 1.30 -12.01
C GLU A 360 9.47 -0.21 -11.67
N PHE A 361 9.16 -1.03 -12.69
CA PHE A 361 8.90 -2.48 -12.59
C PHE A 361 10.15 -3.37 -12.71
N SER A 362 11.34 -2.79 -12.87
CA SER A 362 12.58 -3.56 -13.05
C SER A 362 13.75 -2.96 -12.30
N ILE A 363 14.56 -3.81 -11.69
CA ILE A 363 15.88 -3.42 -11.15
C ILE A 363 16.96 -3.36 -12.25
N THR A 364 16.58 -3.19 -13.53
CA THR A 364 17.49 -2.98 -14.67
C THR A 364 16.96 -1.90 -15.59
N CYS A 365 17.84 -1.23 -16.35
CA CYS A 365 17.42 -0.33 -17.40
C CYS A 365 16.69 -1.07 -18.54
N ASN A 366 15.96 -0.33 -19.37
CA ASN A 366 15.20 -0.87 -20.50
C ASN A 366 16.05 -1.66 -21.50
N ASP A 367 17.30 -1.26 -21.74
CA ASP A 367 18.22 -1.98 -22.64
C ASP A 367 18.65 -3.33 -22.08
N CYS A 368 18.83 -3.42 -20.77
CA CYS A 368 19.27 -4.65 -20.09
C CYS A 368 18.11 -5.53 -19.63
N CYS A 369 16.88 -5.00 -19.60
CA CYS A 369 15.70 -5.76 -19.22
C CYS A 369 15.48 -6.94 -20.18
N ARG A 370 15.26 -8.12 -19.57
CA ARG A 370 14.98 -9.39 -20.28
C ARG A 370 13.52 -9.82 -20.17
N GLY A 371 12.72 -9.07 -19.42
CA GLY A 371 11.28 -9.30 -19.31
C GLY A 371 10.55 -8.89 -20.59
N GLU A 372 9.22 -8.96 -20.53
CA GLU A 372 8.38 -8.42 -21.60
C GLU A 372 8.60 -6.91 -21.73
N LYS A 373 8.50 -6.43 -22.96
CA LYS A 373 8.64 -5.02 -23.31
C LYS A 373 7.38 -4.56 -24.03
N CYS A 374 7.02 -3.30 -23.81
CA CYS A 374 6.00 -2.63 -24.59
C CYS A 374 6.42 -2.62 -26.06
N GLU A 375 5.56 -3.09 -26.96
CA GLU A 375 5.85 -3.12 -28.39
C GLU A 375 5.94 -1.71 -29.01
N ASP A 376 5.30 -0.70 -28.40
CA ASP A 376 5.32 0.68 -28.87
C ASP A 376 6.59 1.44 -28.44
N CYS A 377 6.88 1.44 -27.14
CA CYS A 377 7.96 2.27 -26.58
C CYS A 377 9.23 1.51 -26.20
N GLY A 378 9.19 0.17 -26.18
CA GLY A 378 10.31 -0.67 -25.76
C GLY A 378 10.58 -0.69 -24.26
N CYS A 379 9.79 0.03 -23.45
CA CYS A 379 9.92 0.01 -21.99
C CYS A 379 9.57 -1.36 -21.41
N ALA A 380 10.24 -1.75 -20.33
CA ALA A 380 9.90 -2.94 -19.57
C ALA A 380 8.46 -2.85 -19.02
N ILE A 381 7.70 -3.93 -19.16
CA ILE A 381 6.31 -4.03 -18.66
C ILE A 381 6.15 -5.23 -17.73
N ASN A 382 5.22 -5.12 -16.79
CA ASN A 382 4.75 -6.24 -15.97
C ASN A 382 3.32 -6.64 -16.37
N GLY A 383 2.87 -7.80 -15.88
CA GLY A 383 1.56 -8.33 -16.24
C GLY A 383 0.39 -7.45 -15.82
N ASP A 384 0.51 -6.76 -14.69
CA ASP A 384 -0.57 -6.01 -14.05
C ASP A 384 -0.78 -4.60 -14.63
N ASN A 385 0.26 -3.97 -15.19
CA ASN A 385 0.19 -2.61 -15.77
C ASN A 385 0.47 -2.60 -17.28
N SER A 386 -0.01 -3.61 -17.97
CA SER A 386 0.06 -3.71 -19.42
C SER A 386 -1.22 -4.26 -20.02
N TYR A 387 -1.48 -3.84 -21.25
CA TYR A 387 -2.71 -4.12 -21.98
C TYR A 387 -2.37 -5.00 -23.17
N TRP A 388 -3.07 -6.13 -23.28
CA TRP A 388 -2.98 -7.02 -24.45
C TRP A 388 -4.02 -6.60 -25.48
N ILE A 389 -3.57 -6.33 -26.69
CA ILE A 389 -4.42 -5.95 -27.83
C ILE A 389 -4.46 -7.15 -28.78
N GLU A 390 -5.57 -7.88 -28.75
CA GLU A 390 -5.75 -9.16 -29.43
C GLU A 390 -5.61 -9.01 -30.96
N SER A 391 -6.27 -8.00 -31.54
CA SER A 391 -6.31 -7.69 -32.97
C SER A 391 -4.94 -7.40 -33.58
N LEU A 392 -4.04 -6.84 -32.78
CA LEU A 392 -2.66 -6.55 -33.17
C LEU A 392 -1.68 -7.63 -32.67
N SER A 393 -2.11 -8.48 -31.75
CA SER A 393 -1.27 -9.46 -31.04
C SER A 393 -0.05 -8.80 -30.39
N ILE A 394 -0.25 -7.64 -29.77
CA ILE A 394 0.79 -6.86 -29.10
C ILE A 394 0.44 -6.62 -27.64
N ARG A 395 1.47 -6.37 -26.84
CA ARG A 395 1.35 -5.92 -25.46
C ARG A 395 1.93 -4.52 -25.31
N VAL A 396 1.16 -3.60 -24.74
CA VAL A 396 1.57 -2.20 -24.54
C VAL A 396 1.47 -1.79 -23.08
N CYS A 397 2.29 -0.84 -22.65
CA CYS A 397 2.22 -0.30 -21.29
C CYS A 397 1.02 0.64 -21.12
N GLU A 398 0.68 0.96 -19.87
CA GLU A 398 -0.38 1.92 -19.51
C GLU A 398 -0.17 3.30 -20.17
N CYS A 399 1.05 3.83 -20.19
CA CYS A 399 1.28 5.13 -20.84
C CYS A 399 0.98 5.07 -22.35
N CYS A 400 1.40 3.99 -23.02
CA CYS A 400 1.14 3.83 -24.44
C CYS A 400 -0.34 3.57 -24.73
N ILE A 401 -1.06 2.83 -23.87
CA ILE A 401 -2.50 2.63 -24.05
C ILE A 401 -3.24 3.97 -24.00
N ASP A 402 -2.91 4.83 -23.03
CA ASP A 402 -3.57 6.12 -22.82
C ASP A 402 -3.26 7.12 -23.94
N ASP A 403 -2.01 7.14 -24.44
CA ASP A 403 -1.59 8.11 -25.45
C ASP A 403 -1.97 7.71 -26.88
N ASN A 404 -1.93 6.41 -27.20
CA ASN A 404 -1.99 5.93 -28.59
C ASN A 404 -3.26 5.13 -28.93
N TYR A 405 -4.06 4.71 -27.95
CA TYR A 405 -5.20 3.82 -28.19
C TYR A 405 -6.50 4.36 -27.58
N SER A 406 -7.61 3.92 -28.15
CA SER A 406 -8.96 4.19 -27.66
C SER A 406 -9.76 2.90 -27.60
N TRP A 407 -10.64 2.83 -26.61
CA TRP A 407 -11.54 1.69 -26.42
C TRP A 407 -12.69 1.71 -27.43
N CYS A 408 -12.96 0.58 -28.08
CA CYS A 408 -14.12 0.38 -28.92
C CYS A 408 -15.15 -0.52 -28.22
N GLU A 409 -16.26 0.09 -27.77
CA GLU A 409 -17.35 -0.60 -27.04
C GLU A 409 -18.05 -1.71 -27.85
N ARG A 410 -17.88 -1.72 -29.17
CA ARG A 410 -18.56 -2.69 -30.05
C ARG A 410 -17.82 -4.01 -30.16
N CYS A 411 -16.48 -3.99 -30.22
CA CYS A 411 -15.64 -5.19 -30.22
C CYS A 411 -15.05 -5.50 -28.85
N ASP A 412 -15.24 -4.64 -27.86
CA ASP A 412 -14.72 -4.81 -26.49
C ASP A 412 -13.18 -4.87 -26.49
N GLU A 413 -12.54 -3.99 -27.28
CA GLU A 413 -11.09 -3.97 -27.48
C GLU A 413 -10.53 -2.55 -27.69
N TYR A 414 -9.25 -2.35 -27.38
CA TYR A 414 -8.50 -1.15 -27.72
C TYR A 414 -8.02 -1.17 -29.18
N HIS A 415 -8.08 -0.01 -29.84
CA HIS A 415 -7.55 0.19 -31.19
C HIS A 415 -6.70 1.46 -31.27
N PRO A 416 -5.70 1.52 -32.16
CA PRO A 416 -4.93 2.73 -32.41
C PRO A 416 -5.86 3.93 -32.67
N ASN A 417 -5.52 5.09 -32.11
CA ASN A 417 -6.33 6.30 -32.21
C ASN A 417 -6.60 6.74 -33.66
N ASP A 418 -5.70 6.43 -34.59
CA ASP A 418 -5.84 6.70 -36.02
C ASP A 418 -6.78 5.71 -36.75
N ASN A 419 -7.10 4.57 -36.12
CA ASN A 419 -8.07 3.58 -36.61
C ASN A 419 -9.46 3.75 -36.00
N MET A 420 -9.72 4.89 -35.33
CA MET A 420 -11.01 5.19 -34.72
C MET A 420 -11.80 6.17 -35.59
N GLU A 421 -13.04 5.82 -35.85
CA GLU A 421 -13.99 6.65 -36.57
C GLU A 421 -15.12 7.11 -35.66
N LYS A 422 -15.52 8.36 -35.87
CA LYS A 422 -16.65 8.95 -35.16
C LYS A 422 -17.96 8.54 -35.81
N VAL A 423 -18.86 7.97 -35.02
CA VAL A 423 -20.17 7.46 -35.46
C VAL A 423 -21.27 8.08 -34.62
N PHE A 424 -22.39 8.42 -35.25
CA PHE A 424 -23.61 8.76 -34.53
C PHE A 424 -24.32 7.49 -34.07
N THR A 425 -24.62 7.40 -32.78
CA THR A 425 -25.43 6.31 -32.23
C THR A 425 -26.77 6.84 -31.75
N GLU A 426 -27.81 6.00 -31.85
CA GLU A 426 -29.09 6.29 -31.21
C GLU A 426 -28.95 6.22 -29.69
N ALA A 427 -29.60 7.15 -28.98
CA ALA A 427 -29.60 7.11 -27.54
C ALA A 427 -30.15 5.80 -26.97
N ARG A 428 -29.58 5.39 -25.84
CA ARG A 428 -30.25 4.47 -24.93
C ARG A 428 -31.63 5.09 -24.57
N PRO A 429 -32.69 4.27 -24.49
CA PRO A 429 -34.07 4.75 -24.33
C PRO A 429 -34.33 5.61 -23.07
N ASP A 430 -33.37 5.71 -22.15
CA ASP A 430 -33.40 6.51 -20.92
C ASP A 430 -32.80 7.92 -21.06
N ALA A 431 -32.20 8.29 -22.20
CA ALA A 431 -31.48 9.56 -22.38
C ALA A 431 -32.20 10.62 -23.25
N GLY A 432 -33.46 10.44 -23.62
CA GLY A 432 -34.23 11.41 -24.41
C GLY A 432 -34.77 12.59 -23.59
N GLU A 433 -34.70 13.82 -24.13
CA GLU A 433 -35.47 14.96 -23.59
C GLU A 433 -36.94 14.87 -24.05
N GLU A 434 -37.90 14.84 -23.12
CA GLU A 434 -39.32 15.04 -23.46
C GLU A 434 -39.55 16.48 -23.93
N ARG A 435 -39.97 16.66 -25.19
CA ARG A 435 -40.41 17.94 -25.73
C ARG A 435 -41.89 17.89 -26.11
N TRP A 436 -42.51 19.07 -26.22
CA TRP A 436 -43.96 19.26 -26.44
C TRP A 436 -44.56 18.59 -27.69
N PHE A 437 -43.73 18.10 -28.62
CA PHE A 437 -44.17 17.43 -29.85
C PHE A 437 -43.69 15.96 -29.96
N GLY A 438 -43.14 15.38 -28.88
CA GLY A 438 -42.64 14.00 -28.84
C GLY A 438 -41.21 13.90 -28.28
N THR A 439 -40.75 12.67 -28.06
CA THR A 439 -39.34 12.38 -27.73
C THR A 439 -38.49 12.61 -28.96
N VAL A 440 -37.58 13.57 -28.92
CA VAL A 440 -36.56 13.72 -29.98
C VAL A 440 -35.46 12.71 -29.65
N PRO A 441 -35.08 11.80 -30.57
CA PRO A 441 -33.92 10.94 -30.35
C PRO A 441 -32.69 11.83 -30.12
N ASN A 442 -32.07 11.70 -28.95
CA ASN A 442 -30.75 12.28 -28.73
C ASN A 442 -29.76 11.37 -29.45
N TYR A 443 -29.01 11.91 -30.40
CA TYR A 443 -27.87 11.20 -30.99
C TYR A 443 -26.61 11.71 -30.32
N TYR A 444 -25.73 10.81 -29.91
CA TYR A 444 -24.41 11.18 -29.41
C TYR A 444 -23.32 10.67 -30.36
N GLU A 445 -22.17 11.32 -30.27
CA GLU A 445 -20.96 10.94 -30.98
C GLU A 445 -20.23 9.88 -30.16
N GLU A 446 -20.11 8.68 -30.69
CA GLU A 446 -19.27 7.61 -30.16
C GLU A 446 -18.11 7.35 -31.12
N TRP A 447 -17.05 6.70 -30.63
CA TRP A 447 -15.89 6.32 -31.44
C TRP A 447 -15.85 4.80 -31.54
N PHE A 448 -15.81 4.28 -32.76
CA PHE A 448 -15.64 2.87 -33.03
C PHE A 448 -14.46 2.64 -33.96
N CYS A 449 -13.84 1.46 -33.88
CA CYS A 449 -12.75 1.14 -34.80
C CYS A 449 -13.26 0.99 -36.24
N GLU A 450 -12.40 1.28 -37.23
CA GLU A 450 -12.73 1.23 -38.66
C GLU A 450 -13.41 -0.09 -39.07
N GLY A 451 -12.90 -1.23 -38.61
CA GLY A 451 -13.51 -2.54 -38.90
C GLY A 451 -14.92 -2.73 -38.32
N CYS A 452 -15.21 -2.13 -37.16
CA CYS A 452 -16.56 -2.09 -36.62
C CYS A 452 -17.49 -1.21 -37.45
N VAL A 453 -16.97 -0.08 -37.96
CA VAL A 453 -17.71 0.84 -38.82
C VAL A 453 -18.01 0.24 -40.18
N ASP A 454 -17.04 -0.40 -40.81
CA ASP A 454 -17.23 -1.16 -42.05
C ASP A 454 -18.30 -2.23 -41.88
N SER A 455 -18.26 -2.99 -40.78
CA SER A 455 -19.30 -3.98 -40.45
C SER A 455 -20.69 -3.35 -40.33
N MET A 456 -20.81 -2.14 -39.79
CA MET A 456 -22.07 -1.41 -39.70
C MET A 456 -22.61 -0.99 -41.07
N ILE A 457 -21.72 -0.53 -41.96
CA ILE A 457 -22.07 -0.13 -43.32
C ILE A 457 -22.44 -1.36 -44.15
N ASP A 458 -21.65 -2.43 -44.09
CA ASP A 458 -21.88 -3.68 -44.82
C ASP A 458 -23.17 -4.39 -44.41
N SER A 459 -23.52 -4.30 -43.12
CA SER A 459 -24.81 -4.81 -42.62
C SER A 459 -26.00 -3.93 -42.98
N GLY A 460 -25.76 -2.76 -43.59
CA GLY A 460 -26.79 -1.78 -43.97
C GLY A 460 -27.46 -1.10 -42.79
N THR A 461 -26.85 -1.14 -41.60
CA THR A 461 -27.39 -0.47 -40.39
C THR A 461 -27.00 1.00 -40.35
N HIS A 462 -25.84 1.34 -40.91
CA HIS A 462 -25.33 2.72 -40.97
C HIS A 462 -24.87 3.08 -42.38
N ILE A 463 -24.72 4.37 -42.65
CA ILE A 463 -24.20 4.90 -43.92
C ILE A 463 -23.46 6.23 -43.69
N ALA A 464 -22.43 6.50 -44.48
CA ALA A 464 -21.70 7.75 -44.44
C ALA A 464 -22.53 8.92 -45.01
N CYS A 465 -22.62 10.01 -44.26
CA CYS A 465 -23.26 11.26 -44.67
C CYS A 465 -22.49 11.90 -45.83
N LYS A 466 -23.19 12.27 -46.92
CA LYS A 466 -22.56 12.95 -48.08
C LYS A 466 -22.05 14.36 -47.78
N GLY A 467 -22.56 15.00 -46.72
CA GLY A 467 -22.19 16.37 -46.34
C GLY A 467 -20.92 16.43 -45.49
N CYS A 468 -20.86 15.63 -44.42
CA CYS A 468 -19.77 15.67 -43.44
C CYS A 468 -18.94 14.38 -43.36
N CYS A 469 -19.26 13.36 -44.16
CA CYS A 469 -18.64 12.03 -44.18
C CYS A 469 -18.79 11.21 -42.88
N MET A 470 -19.46 11.73 -41.85
CA MET A 470 -19.71 10.96 -40.62
C MET A 470 -20.68 9.80 -40.87
N VAL A 471 -20.42 8.67 -40.22
CA VAL A 471 -21.28 7.48 -40.30
C VAL A 471 -22.43 7.62 -39.30
N ALA A 472 -23.66 7.38 -39.76
CA ALA A 472 -24.87 7.50 -38.95
C ALA A 472 -25.89 6.40 -39.30
N PRO A 473 -26.86 6.11 -38.42
CA PRO A 473 -27.91 5.13 -38.67
C PRO A 473 -28.69 5.50 -39.93
N VAL A 474 -29.05 4.50 -40.76
CA VAL A 474 -29.69 4.74 -42.06
C VAL A 474 -31.00 5.53 -41.96
N ASP A 475 -31.74 5.37 -40.86
CA ASP A 475 -32.99 6.09 -40.57
C ASP A 475 -32.80 7.55 -40.12
N SER A 476 -31.57 7.94 -39.77
CA SER A 476 -31.19 9.33 -39.44
C SER A 476 -30.73 10.15 -40.65
N ILE A 477 -30.71 9.54 -41.84
CA ILE A 477 -30.20 10.12 -43.10
C ILE A 477 -31.38 10.54 -44.00
N ASP A 478 -31.35 11.77 -44.52
CA ASP A 478 -32.39 12.25 -45.45
C ASP A 478 -32.29 11.61 -46.85
N GLU A 479 -33.28 11.87 -47.70
CA GLU A 479 -33.30 11.37 -49.09
C GLU A 479 -32.11 11.86 -49.93
N GLU A 480 -31.46 12.95 -49.54
CA GLU A 480 -30.27 13.50 -50.21
C GLU A 480 -28.97 12.81 -49.73
N GLY A 481 -29.03 12.06 -48.64
CA GLY A 481 -27.90 11.36 -48.03
C GLY A 481 -27.19 12.18 -46.95
N ARG A 482 -27.88 13.12 -46.29
CA ARG A 482 -27.34 14.00 -45.25
C ARG A 482 -27.86 13.59 -43.87
N CYS A 483 -26.96 13.55 -42.88
CA CYS A 483 -27.33 13.33 -41.48
C CYS A 483 -28.03 14.56 -40.89
N ILE A 484 -28.66 14.40 -39.73
CA ILE A 484 -29.44 15.44 -39.05
C ILE A 484 -28.68 16.75 -38.81
N ASN A 485 -27.35 16.71 -38.63
CA ASN A 485 -26.54 17.92 -38.45
C ASN A 485 -26.19 18.63 -39.78
N CYS A 486 -26.39 17.98 -40.92
CA CYS A 486 -26.16 18.53 -42.27
C CYS A 486 -27.46 18.83 -43.03
N GLN A 487 -28.61 18.44 -42.48
CA GLN A 487 -29.95 18.83 -42.93
C GLN A 487 -30.22 20.28 -42.57
#